data_AF-A0A943N836-F1
#
_entry.id   AF-A0A943N836-F1
#
_cell.length_a   1.000
_cell.length_b   1.000
_cell.length_c   1.000
_cell.angle_alpha   90.00
_cell.angle_beta   90.00
_cell.angle_gamma   90.00
#
_symmetry.space_group_name_H-M   'P 1'
#
loop_
_entity.id
_entity.type
_entity.pdbx_description
1 polymer ?
#
loop_
_entity_poly.entity_id
_entity_poly.type
_entity_poly.pdbx_seq_one_letter_code
_entity_poly.pdbx_strand_id
1 'polypeptide(L)'
;LSALAVPGHKGLLGSAGIGLLLLSDRMAHALNPLIAGGTGSASDKETLPDYLPDRFESGTPNMAGIYGLEYSLGFVEGRGVDALRAHELALTKRFIDGLDGIANVRLCGTRQLDRRVGVISLDFIGQDNAEVAFRLETEFGILTRCGLHCAPNAHKTLSTFPQGTVRFSLGFANTENDVDRALEAVRRLAEE
;
A
#
# COMPACT_ATOMS: atom_id res chain seq x y z
N LEU A 1 16.83 6.57 11.42
CA LEU A 1 15.37 6.33 11.48
C LEU A 1 15.01 6.13 12.95
N SER A 2 14.05 6.88 13.51
CA SER A 2 13.69 6.74 14.93
C SER A 2 12.64 5.66 15.18
N ALA A 3 11.67 5.55 14.26
CA ALA A 3 10.61 4.55 14.26
C ALA A 3 10.15 4.25 12.82
N LEU A 4 9.68 3.04 12.57
CA LEU A 4 9.03 2.61 11.33
C LEU A 4 7.91 1.64 11.65
N ALA A 5 6.70 1.93 11.17
CA ALA A 5 5.55 1.04 11.28
C ALA A 5 5.17 0.53 9.89
N VAL A 6 5.02 -0.79 9.75
CA VAL A 6 4.67 -1.41 8.47
C VAL A 6 3.60 -2.49 8.66
N PRO A 7 2.54 -2.51 7.83
CA PRO A 7 1.58 -3.62 7.83
C PRO A 7 2.16 -4.82 7.06
N GLY A 8 1.91 -6.04 7.56
CA GLY A 8 2.32 -7.26 6.86
C GLY A 8 1.59 -7.46 5.53
N HIS A 9 0.30 -7.17 5.49
CA HIS A 9 -0.60 -7.50 4.37
C HIS A 9 -0.50 -6.61 3.11
N LYS A 10 0.58 -5.85 2.97
CA LYS A 10 0.83 -4.99 1.79
C LYS A 10 2.08 -5.45 1.05
N GLY A 11 3.09 -4.59 0.93
CA GLY A 11 4.33 -4.92 0.21
C GLY A 11 5.14 -6.08 0.81
N LEU A 12 4.85 -6.48 2.06
CA LEU A 12 5.48 -7.63 2.70
C LEU A 12 4.75 -8.95 2.42
N LEU A 13 3.61 -8.91 1.72
CA LEU A 13 2.83 -10.07 1.27
C LEU A 13 2.34 -11.01 2.38
N GLY A 14 2.39 -10.57 3.64
CA GLY A 14 1.91 -11.33 4.80
C GLY A 14 0.38 -11.34 4.90
N SER A 15 -0.12 -12.03 5.92
CA SER A 15 -1.55 -12.05 6.22
C SER A 15 -2.03 -10.75 6.89
N ALA A 16 -3.34 -10.52 6.88
CA ALA A 16 -3.96 -9.47 7.68
C ALA A 16 -3.85 -9.79 9.18
N GLY A 17 -3.85 -8.75 10.04
CA GLY A 17 -3.77 -8.92 11.49
C GLY A 17 -2.34 -9.04 12.05
N ILE A 18 -1.32 -8.79 11.23
CA ILE A 18 0.09 -8.68 11.67
C ILE A 18 0.77 -7.47 11.01
N GLY A 19 1.72 -6.88 11.72
CA GLY A 19 2.57 -5.79 11.26
C GLY A 19 3.85 -5.74 12.09
N LEU A 20 4.75 -4.81 11.75
CA LEU A 20 6.02 -4.64 12.43
C LEU A 20 6.16 -3.19 12.90
N LEU A 21 6.74 -3.01 14.08
CA LEU A 21 7.18 -1.72 14.59
C LEU A 21 8.68 -1.81 14.88
N LEU A 22 9.49 -1.14 14.07
CA LEU A 22 10.92 -1.04 14.28
C LEU A 22 11.20 0.27 15.02
N LEU A 23 11.89 0.19 16.14
CA LEU A 23 12.25 1.34 16.96
C LEU A 23 13.77 1.38 17.12
N SER A 24 14.34 2.58 17.06
CA SER A 24 15.67 2.79 17.61
C SER A 24 15.66 2.59 19.13
N ASP A 25 16.75 2.14 19.72
CA ASP A 25 16.86 1.95 21.17
C ASP A 25 16.44 3.22 21.94
N ARG A 26 16.92 4.39 21.50
CA ARG A 26 16.55 5.67 22.10
C ARG A 26 15.04 5.90 22.11
N MET A 27 14.35 5.58 21.01
CA MET A 27 12.90 5.73 20.92
C MET A 27 12.19 4.70 21.81
N ALA A 28 12.61 3.44 21.76
CA ALA A 28 12.03 2.39 22.60
C ALA A 28 12.09 2.72 24.10
N HIS A 29 13.21 3.28 24.57
CA HIS A 29 13.35 3.69 25.97
C HIS A 29 12.48 4.90 26.35
N ALA A 30 12.22 5.80 25.40
CA ALA A 30 11.41 6.99 25.61
C ALA A 30 9.90 6.73 25.57
N LEU A 31 9.47 5.55 25.11
CA LEU A 31 8.06 5.19 25.00
C LEU A 31 7.56 4.40 26.21
N ASN A 32 6.32 4.69 26.59
CA ASN A 32 5.56 3.88 27.54
C ASN A 32 4.67 2.88 26.77
N PRO A 33 4.61 1.60 27.18
CA PRO A 33 3.71 0.63 26.57
C PRO A 33 2.25 1.10 26.64
N LEU A 34 1.53 0.99 25.51
CA LEU A 34 0.10 1.33 25.46
C LEU A 34 -0.78 0.21 26.05
N ILE A 35 -0.38 -1.04 25.79
CA ILE A 35 -1.06 -2.24 26.26
C ILE A 35 -0.14 -2.90 27.29
N ALA A 36 -0.71 -3.33 28.41
CA ALA A 36 -0.01 -4.05 29.46
C ALA A 36 -0.75 -5.33 29.83
N GLY A 37 0.01 -6.37 30.17
CA GLY A 37 -0.50 -7.69 30.54
C GLY A 37 0.65 -8.68 30.64
N GLY A 38 0.32 -9.96 30.79
CA GLY A 38 1.35 -11.01 30.78
C GLY A 38 2.04 -11.08 29.41
N THR A 39 3.37 -11.10 29.39
CA THR A 39 4.18 -11.30 28.17
C THR A 39 4.54 -12.78 27.95
N GLY A 40 4.39 -13.60 28.99
CA GLY A 40 4.85 -15.01 28.99
C GLY A 40 6.35 -15.19 29.25
N SER A 41 7.14 -14.12 29.25
CA SER A 41 8.60 -14.15 29.42
C SER A 41 9.11 -13.76 30.81
N ALA A 42 8.39 -12.88 31.50
CA ALA A 42 8.68 -12.47 32.88
C ALA A 42 7.46 -12.75 33.78
N SER A 43 7.02 -14.02 33.80
CA SER A 43 5.78 -14.43 34.49
C SER A 43 5.83 -14.33 36.02
N ASP A 44 7.04 -14.20 36.58
CA ASP A 44 7.30 -14.01 37.99
C ASP A 44 7.18 -12.54 38.45
N LYS A 45 6.91 -11.62 37.53
CA LYS A 45 6.81 -10.18 37.80
C LYS A 45 5.41 -9.64 37.51
N GLU A 46 4.97 -8.70 38.33
CA GLU A 46 3.72 -7.95 38.10
C GLU A 46 3.89 -6.82 37.08
N THR A 47 5.13 -6.38 36.85
CA THR A 47 5.47 -5.32 35.91
C THR A 47 5.95 -5.89 34.59
N LEU A 48 5.69 -5.16 33.50
CA LEU A 48 6.22 -5.50 32.18
C LEU A 48 7.75 -5.50 32.18
N PRO A 49 8.39 -6.39 31.41
CA PRO A 49 9.83 -6.31 31.16
C PRO A 49 10.19 -5.00 30.46
N ASP A 50 11.40 -4.51 30.73
CA ASP A 50 11.95 -3.29 30.13
C ASP A 50 12.74 -3.54 28.83
N TYR A 51 12.97 -4.82 28.49
CA TYR A 51 13.68 -5.26 27.30
C TYR A 51 12.75 -5.56 26.12
N LEU A 52 13.29 -5.38 24.91
CA LEU A 52 12.60 -5.66 23.66
C LEU A 52 12.72 -7.14 23.25
N PRO A 53 11.73 -7.67 22.49
CA PRO A 53 10.49 -7.00 22.05
C PRO A 53 9.38 -6.98 23.10
N ASP A 54 9.48 -7.81 24.14
CA ASP A 54 8.43 -8.14 25.10
C ASP A 54 7.80 -6.93 25.80
N ARG A 55 8.58 -5.86 26.01
CA ARG A 55 8.10 -4.58 26.52
C ARG A 55 6.86 -4.04 25.77
N PHE A 56 6.73 -4.34 24.49
CA PHE A 56 5.63 -3.86 23.64
C PHE A 56 4.69 -4.97 23.14
N GLU A 57 4.90 -6.22 23.53
CA GLU A 57 4.14 -7.38 23.05
C GLU A 57 3.45 -8.08 24.23
N SER A 58 2.41 -7.43 24.76
CA SER A 58 1.58 -8.00 25.83
C SER A 58 0.53 -8.98 25.28
N GLY A 59 0.35 -10.09 25.99
CA GLY A 59 -0.63 -11.13 25.68
C GLY A 59 -0.08 -12.21 24.75
N THR A 60 -0.95 -13.17 24.40
CA THR A 60 -0.57 -14.26 23.50
C THR A 60 -0.33 -13.71 22.09
N PRO A 61 0.86 -13.91 21.51
CA PRO A 61 1.18 -13.40 20.19
C PRO A 61 0.37 -14.10 19.09
N ASN A 62 0.16 -13.40 17.97
CA ASN A 62 -0.44 -13.98 16.76
C ASN A 62 0.58 -14.90 16.05
N MET A 63 0.83 -16.08 16.61
CA MET A 63 1.85 -17.02 16.12
C MET A 63 1.66 -17.38 14.65
N ALA A 64 0.42 -17.62 14.21
CA ALA A 64 0.14 -17.93 12.81
C ALA A 64 0.47 -16.73 11.89
N GLY A 65 0.17 -15.51 12.34
CA GLY A 65 0.55 -14.28 11.63
C GLY A 65 2.07 -14.10 11.57
N ILE A 66 2.79 -14.40 12.65
CA ILE A 66 4.25 -14.29 12.72
C ILE A 66 4.92 -15.26 11.73
N TYR A 67 4.58 -16.55 11.77
CA TYR A 67 5.14 -17.54 10.84
C TYR A 67 4.73 -17.26 9.38
N GLY A 68 3.50 -16.80 9.15
CA GLY A 68 3.06 -16.40 7.81
C GLY A 68 3.84 -15.19 7.27
N LEU A 69 4.13 -14.22 8.14
CA LEU A 69 4.96 -13.06 7.79
C LEU A 69 6.41 -13.47 7.53
N GLU A 70 7.01 -14.32 8.36
CA GLU A 70 8.37 -14.86 8.16
C GLU A 70 8.50 -15.51 6.77
N TYR A 71 7.57 -16.39 6.40
CA TYR A 71 7.56 -17.03 5.09
C TYR A 71 7.46 -16.02 3.94
N SER A 72 6.59 -15.02 4.10
CA SER A 72 6.38 -13.97 3.08
C SER A 72 7.62 -13.07 2.93
N LEU A 73 8.30 -12.77 4.04
CA LEU A 73 9.58 -12.05 4.03
C LEU A 73 10.66 -12.87 3.33
N GLY A 74 10.75 -14.18 3.59
CA GLY A 74 11.66 -15.06 2.88
C GLY A 74 11.43 -15.06 1.36
N PHE A 75 10.17 -14.98 0.91
CA PHE A 75 9.87 -14.80 -0.52
C PHE A 75 10.36 -13.45 -1.05
N VAL A 76 10.11 -12.35 -0.34
CA VAL A 76 10.54 -11.00 -0.74
C VAL A 76 12.06 -10.91 -0.80
N GLU A 77 12.76 -11.46 0.19
CA GLU A 77 14.23 -11.52 0.24
C GLU A 77 14.79 -12.39 -0.89
N GLY A 78 14.21 -13.58 -1.11
CA GLY A 78 14.63 -14.49 -2.17
C GLY A 78 14.42 -13.92 -3.58
N ARG A 79 13.38 -13.10 -3.79
CA ARG A 79 13.19 -12.38 -5.06
C ARG A 79 14.08 -11.14 -5.18
N GLY A 80 14.40 -10.51 -4.06
CA GLY A 80 15.18 -9.28 -3.97
C GLY A 80 14.31 -8.03 -4.09
N VAL A 81 14.46 -7.12 -3.11
CA VAL A 81 13.69 -5.85 -3.05
C VAL A 81 13.93 -4.98 -4.28
N ASP A 82 15.17 -4.91 -4.77
CA ASP A 82 15.51 -4.11 -5.96
C ASP A 82 14.86 -4.66 -7.23
N ALA A 83 14.79 -5.98 -7.37
CA ALA A 83 14.13 -6.62 -8.52
C ALA A 83 12.61 -6.40 -8.49
N LEU A 84 11.99 -6.53 -7.31
CA LEU A 84 10.57 -6.22 -7.11
C LEU A 84 10.26 -4.75 -7.42
N ARG A 85 11.11 -3.83 -6.93
CA ARG A 85 10.99 -2.40 -7.19
C ARG A 85 11.16 -2.08 -8.67
N ALA A 86 12.15 -2.67 -9.34
CA ALA A 86 12.40 -2.46 -10.76
C ALA A 86 11.21 -2.92 -11.61
N HIS A 87 10.64 -4.09 -11.30
CA HIS A 87 9.42 -4.61 -11.93
C HIS A 87 8.24 -3.65 -11.76
N GLU A 88 7.94 -3.25 -10.52
CA GLU A 88 6.83 -2.34 -10.22
C GLU A 88 7.01 -0.98 -10.92
N LEU A 89 8.24 -0.43 -10.94
CA LEU A 89 8.55 0.83 -11.60
C LEU A 89 8.43 0.74 -13.13
N ALA A 90 8.82 -0.38 -13.74
CA ALA A 90 8.67 -0.61 -15.17
C ALA A 90 7.20 -0.62 -15.59
N LEU A 91 6.34 -1.34 -14.85
CA LEU A 91 4.89 -1.35 -15.09
C LEU A 91 4.27 0.03 -14.86
N THR A 92 4.70 0.72 -13.81
CA THR A 92 4.23 2.08 -13.49
C THR A 92 4.60 3.07 -14.59
N LYS A 93 5.83 2.98 -15.12
CA LYS A 93 6.28 3.79 -16.25
C LYS A 93 5.42 3.51 -17.48
N ARG A 94 5.24 2.24 -17.84
CA ARG A 94 4.42 1.82 -18.98
C ARG A 94 3.00 2.38 -18.88
N PHE A 95 2.38 2.26 -17.70
CA PHE A 95 1.05 2.80 -17.45
C PHE A 95 1.03 4.31 -17.64
N ILE A 96 1.93 5.06 -17.00
CA ILE A 96 1.92 6.54 -17.06
C ILE A 96 2.21 7.06 -18.46
N ASP A 97 3.16 6.47 -19.18
CA ASP A 97 3.47 6.86 -20.56
C ASP A 97 2.29 6.54 -21.48
N GLY A 98 1.59 5.43 -21.25
CA GLY A 98 0.41 5.04 -22.03
C GLY A 98 -0.82 5.92 -21.83
N LEU A 99 -0.82 6.81 -20.82
CA LEU A 99 -1.87 7.82 -20.65
C LEU A 99 -1.72 8.99 -21.62
N ASP A 100 -0.55 9.15 -22.25
CA ASP A 100 -0.31 10.27 -23.15
C ASP A 100 -1.23 10.19 -24.37
N GLY A 101 -1.96 11.28 -24.62
CA GLY A 101 -2.95 11.37 -25.70
C GLY A 101 -4.37 10.92 -25.32
N ILE A 102 -4.59 10.38 -24.12
CA ILE A 102 -5.95 10.11 -23.62
C ILE A 102 -6.56 11.42 -23.10
N ALA A 103 -7.57 11.93 -23.81
CA ALA A 103 -8.32 13.12 -23.38
C ALA A 103 -9.14 12.83 -22.11
N ASN A 104 -9.59 13.87 -21.41
CA ASN A 104 -10.48 13.77 -20.23
C ASN A 104 -9.97 12.92 -19.06
N VAL A 105 -8.70 12.51 -19.05
CA VAL A 105 -8.07 11.82 -17.92
C VAL A 105 -6.93 12.67 -17.36
N ARG A 106 -7.02 12.98 -16.07
CA ARG A 106 -5.97 13.69 -15.35
C ARG A 106 -5.22 12.71 -14.45
N LEU A 107 -3.92 12.53 -14.71
CA LEU A 107 -3.01 11.90 -13.76
C LEU A 107 -2.77 12.83 -12.56
N CYS A 108 -3.09 12.37 -11.36
CA CYS A 108 -2.81 13.10 -10.13
C CYS A 108 -1.45 12.72 -9.54
N GLY A 109 -0.65 13.74 -9.19
CA GLY A 109 0.68 13.58 -8.59
C GLY A 109 1.83 13.86 -9.57
N THR A 110 3.06 13.58 -9.13
CA THR A 110 4.26 13.79 -9.97
C THR A 110 4.27 12.84 -11.17
N ARG A 111 5.02 13.13 -12.24
CA ARG A 111 5.39 12.14 -13.29
C ARG A 111 6.81 11.57 -13.10
N GLN A 112 7.54 12.02 -12.09
CA GLN A 112 8.89 11.55 -11.76
C GLN A 112 8.85 10.17 -11.08
N LEU A 113 9.40 9.15 -11.74
CA LEU A 113 9.33 7.74 -11.30
C LEU A 113 10.15 7.46 -10.03
N ASP A 114 11.27 8.15 -9.87
CA ASP A 114 12.14 8.10 -8.69
C ASP A 114 11.46 8.63 -7.41
N ARG A 115 10.40 9.44 -7.57
CA ARG A 115 9.60 10.02 -6.48
C ARG A 115 8.21 9.40 -6.37
N ARG A 116 8.04 8.17 -6.85
CA ARG A 116 6.77 7.45 -6.87
C ARG A 116 6.95 5.96 -6.51
N VAL A 117 5.85 5.33 -6.12
CA VAL A 117 5.63 3.87 -6.00
C VAL A 117 4.58 3.39 -7.00
N GLY A 118 4.28 2.10 -7.07
CA GLY A 118 3.31 1.48 -7.99
C GLY A 118 1.84 1.89 -7.87
N VAL A 119 1.55 3.10 -7.39
CA VAL A 119 0.21 3.65 -7.19
C VAL A 119 -0.02 4.81 -8.16
N ILE A 120 -1.11 4.72 -8.93
CA ILE A 120 -1.48 5.67 -9.98
C ILE A 120 -2.92 6.12 -9.71
N SER A 121 -3.11 7.41 -9.48
CA SER A 121 -4.42 8.02 -9.24
C SER A 121 -4.86 8.81 -10.47
N LEU A 122 -5.98 8.43 -11.05
CA LEU A 122 -6.60 9.09 -12.20
C LEU A 122 -7.90 9.79 -11.79
N ASP A 123 -8.10 10.96 -12.35
CA ASP A 123 -9.35 11.69 -12.26
C ASP A 123 -9.96 11.81 -13.66
N PHE A 124 -11.15 11.25 -13.84
CA PHE A 124 -11.87 11.25 -15.12
C PHE A 124 -12.72 12.51 -15.21
N ILE A 125 -12.23 13.49 -15.97
CA ILE A 125 -12.79 14.83 -16.05
C ILE A 125 -14.16 14.78 -16.73
N GLY A 126 -15.17 15.31 -16.04
CA GLY A 126 -16.55 15.33 -16.54
C GLY A 126 -17.36 14.06 -16.23
N GLN A 127 -16.77 13.07 -15.55
CA GLN A 127 -17.43 11.84 -15.15
C GLN A 127 -17.38 11.64 -13.63
N ASP A 128 -18.27 10.79 -13.11
CA ASP A 128 -18.20 10.33 -11.72
C ASP A 128 -17.15 9.21 -11.60
N ASN A 129 -16.07 9.45 -10.85
CA ASN A 129 -15.02 8.46 -10.64
C ASN A 129 -15.55 7.16 -9.99
N ALA A 130 -16.65 7.19 -9.24
CA ALA A 130 -17.25 5.98 -8.67
C ALA A 130 -17.90 5.11 -9.76
N GLU A 131 -18.59 5.74 -10.70
CA GLU A 131 -19.18 5.06 -11.86
C GLU A 131 -18.09 4.48 -12.76
N VAL A 132 -17.02 5.26 -13.03
CA VAL A 132 -15.87 4.77 -13.80
C VAL A 132 -15.24 3.53 -13.14
N ALA A 133 -15.03 3.55 -11.82
CA ALA A 133 -14.50 2.39 -11.11
C ALA A 133 -15.43 1.17 -11.17
N PHE A 134 -16.74 1.37 -11.11
CA PHE A 134 -17.74 0.31 -11.27
C PHE A 134 -17.73 -0.29 -12.68
N ARG A 135 -17.61 0.53 -13.72
CA ARG A 135 -17.51 0.08 -15.12
C ARG A 135 -16.20 -0.63 -15.41
N LEU A 136 -15.08 -0.14 -14.87
CA LEU A 136 -13.79 -0.85 -14.93
C LEU A 136 -13.90 -2.28 -14.39
N GLU A 137 -14.61 -2.49 -13.28
CA GLU A 137 -14.86 -3.82 -12.72
C GLU A 137 -15.82 -4.64 -13.59
N THR A 138 -16.99 -4.11 -13.90
CA THR A 138 -18.09 -4.89 -14.51
C THR A 138 -17.93 -5.15 -16.01
N GLU A 139 -17.33 -4.23 -16.76
CA GLU A 139 -17.15 -4.35 -18.21
C GLU A 139 -15.79 -4.93 -18.58
N PHE A 140 -14.75 -4.65 -17.78
CA PHE A 140 -13.37 -5.00 -18.12
C PHE A 140 -12.71 -6.00 -17.15
N GLY A 141 -13.33 -6.26 -15.99
CA GLY A 141 -12.77 -7.13 -14.95
C GLY A 141 -11.56 -6.51 -14.23
N ILE A 142 -11.47 -5.17 -14.19
CA ILE A 142 -10.33 -4.42 -13.65
C ILE A 142 -10.69 -3.84 -12.29
N LEU A 143 -10.14 -4.46 -11.24
CA LEU A 143 -10.39 -4.04 -9.87
C LEU A 143 -9.56 -2.81 -9.50
N THR A 144 -10.24 -1.72 -9.18
CA THR A 144 -9.64 -0.48 -8.71
C THR A 144 -10.24 -0.03 -7.38
N ARG A 145 -9.78 1.10 -6.84
CA ARG A 145 -10.45 1.77 -5.73
C ARG A 145 -10.79 3.20 -6.10
N CYS A 146 -12.03 3.61 -5.88
CA CYS A 146 -12.45 5.00 -5.98
C CYS A 146 -12.50 5.68 -4.59
N GLY A 147 -12.36 7.01 -4.57
CA GLY A 147 -12.60 7.86 -3.43
C GLY A 147 -11.36 8.59 -2.94
N LEU A 148 -11.35 8.92 -1.65
CA LEU A 148 -10.34 9.77 -1.01
C LEU A 148 -9.13 9.00 -0.45
N HIS A 149 -9.12 7.67 -0.52
CA HIS A 149 -8.00 6.83 -0.10
C HIS A 149 -7.46 7.11 1.31
N CYS A 150 -8.35 7.46 2.24
CA CYS A 150 -8.02 7.89 3.62
C CYS A 150 -7.13 9.15 3.70
N ALA A 151 -7.08 9.97 2.64
CA ALA A 151 -6.20 11.14 2.53
C ALA A 151 -6.95 12.43 2.09
N PRO A 152 -7.99 12.87 2.80
CA PRO A 152 -8.84 14.00 2.36
C PRO A 152 -8.07 15.31 2.12
N ASN A 153 -7.05 15.61 2.94
CA ASN A 153 -6.24 16.82 2.77
C ASN A 153 -5.32 16.77 1.54
N ALA A 154 -4.84 15.57 1.16
CA ALA A 154 -4.10 15.41 -0.09
C ALA A 154 -5.02 15.67 -1.29
N HIS A 155 -6.26 15.17 -1.26
CA HIS A 155 -7.25 15.42 -2.31
C HIS A 155 -7.67 16.89 -2.40
N LYS A 156 -7.73 17.63 -1.29
CA LYS A 156 -7.91 19.09 -1.32
C LYS A 156 -6.74 19.79 -2.01
N THR A 157 -5.51 19.38 -1.71
CA THR A 157 -4.28 19.92 -2.34
C THR A 157 -4.23 19.63 -3.83
N LEU A 158 -4.69 18.44 -4.23
CA LEU A 158 -4.72 17.99 -5.63
C LEU A 158 -5.99 18.44 -6.39
N SER A 159 -6.86 19.23 -5.75
CA SER A 159 -8.14 19.68 -6.34
C SER A 159 -8.99 18.53 -6.90
N THR A 160 -9.09 17.44 -6.13
CA THR A 160 -9.94 16.26 -6.40
C THR A 160 -10.98 16.02 -5.30
N PHE A 161 -10.97 16.79 -4.21
CA PHE A 161 -12.01 16.73 -3.18
C PHE A 161 -13.32 17.36 -3.69
N PRO A 162 -14.51 16.84 -3.33
CA PRO A 162 -14.76 15.68 -2.45
C PRO A 162 -14.78 14.33 -3.18
N GLN A 163 -14.77 14.32 -4.51
CA GLN A 163 -15.05 13.12 -5.32
C GLN A 163 -13.92 12.08 -5.23
N GLY A 164 -12.68 12.53 -5.08
CA GLY A 164 -11.51 11.67 -5.03
C GLY A 164 -10.98 11.30 -6.41
N THR A 165 -10.41 10.11 -6.53
CA THR A 165 -9.80 9.60 -7.77
C THR A 165 -10.03 8.09 -7.89
N VAL A 166 -9.95 7.56 -9.11
CA VAL A 166 -9.80 6.13 -9.37
C VAL A 166 -8.32 5.76 -9.21
N ARG A 167 -8.00 4.85 -8.30
CA ARG A 167 -6.64 4.44 -7.96
C ARG A 167 -6.35 3.03 -8.46
N PHE A 168 -5.34 2.94 -9.30
CA PHE A 168 -4.67 1.72 -9.73
C PHE A 168 -3.47 1.48 -8.81
N SER A 169 -3.24 0.21 -8.45
CA SER A 169 -2.14 -0.16 -7.55
C SER A 169 -1.51 -1.44 -8.08
N LEU A 170 -0.35 -1.28 -8.71
CA LEU A 170 0.45 -2.32 -9.30
C LEU A 170 1.32 -2.96 -8.21
N GLY A 171 1.44 -4.28 -8.23
CA GLY A 171 2.30 -5.05 -7.34
C GLY A 171 3.09 -6.12 -8.10
N PHE A 172 3.81 -6.95 -7.35
CA PHE A 172 4.76 -7.94 -7.89
C PHE A 172 4.15 -8.93 -8.89
N ALA A 173 2.85 -9.23 -8.74
CA ALA A 173 2.15 -10.22 -9.56
C ALA A 173 1.52 -9.63 -10.83
N ASN A 174 1.44 -8.30 -10.95
CA ASN A 174 0.91 -7.68 -12.15
C ASN A 174 1.89 -7.84 -13.32
N THR A 175 1.33 -7.82 -14.52
CA THR A 175 2.05 -8.01 -15.79
C THR A 175 1.90 -6.80 -16.70
N GLU A 176 2.73 -6.72 -17.75
CA GLU A 176 2.56 -5.70 -18.79
C GLU A 176 1.21 -5.81 -19.50
N ASN A 177 0.68 -7.02 -19.67
CA ASN A 177 -0.63 -7.24 -20.26
C ASN A 177 -1.76 -6.70 -19.37
N ASP A 178 -1.64 -6.78 -18.04
CA ASP A 178 -2.62 -6.14 -17.13
C ASP A 178 -2.62 -4.62 -17.29
N VAL A 179 -1.43 -4.03 -17.44
CA VAL A 179 -1.26 -2.59 -17.71
C VAL A 179 -1.89 -2.21 -19.05
N ASP A 180 -1.62 -2.96 -20.11
CA ASP A 180 -2.16 -2.69 -21.45
C ASP A 180 -3.68 -2.78 -21.49
N ARG A 181 -4.26 -3.80 -20.84
CA ARG A 181 -5.71 -3.95 -20.71
C ARG A 181 -6.32 -2.81 -19.91
N ALA A 182 -5.67 -2.36 -18.84
CA ALA A 182 -6.11 -1.21 -18.07
C ALA A 182 -6.08 0.08 -18.88
N LEU A 183 -5.01 0.33 -19.65
CA LEU A 183 -4.92 1.51 -20.50
C LEU A 183 -5.96 1.54 -21.61
N GLU A 184 -6.26 0.38 -22.22
CA GLU A 184 -7.33 0.27 -23.20
C GLU A 184 -8.70 0.58 -22.59
N ALA A 185 -8.99 0.06 -21.40
CA ALA A 185 -10.23 0.38 -20.69
C ALA A 185 -10.31 1.86 -20.31
N VAL A 186 -9.23 2.45 -19.80
CA VAL A 186 -9.14 3.88 -19.48
C VAL A 186 -9.41 4.73 -20.72
N ARG A 187 -8.83 4.38 -21.88
CA ARG A 187 -9.03 5.10 -23.14
C ARG A 187 -10.50 5.07 -23.56
N ARG A 188 -11.12 3.89 -23.58
CA ARG A 188 -12.54 3.73 -23.95
C ARG A 188 -13.45 4.56 -23.07
N LEU A 189 -13.28 4.44 -21.75
CA LEU A 189 -14.11 5.16 -20.79
C LEU A 189 -13.91 6.68 -20.88
N ALA A 190 -12.74 7.16 -21.27
CA ALA A 190 -12.44 8.58 -21.36
C ALA A 190 -12.94 9.26 -22.66
N GLU A 191 -13.16 8.48 -23.71
CA GLU A 191 -13.61 8.95 -25.03
C GLU A 191 -15.15 8.96 -25.19
N GLU A 192 -15.87 8.37 -24.23
CA GLU A 192 -17.34 8.42 -24.11
C GLU A 192 -17.82 9.73 -23.47
#